data_AF-A0A7W0FT36-F1
#
_entry.id   AF-A0A7W0FT36-F1
#
_cell.length_a   1.000
_cell.length_b   1.000
_cell.length_c   1.000
_cell.angle_alpha   90.00
_cell.angle_beta   90.00
_cell.angle_gamma   90.00
#
_symmetry.space_group_name_H-M   'P 1'
#
loop_
_entity.id
_entity.type
_entity.pdbx_description
1 polymer ?
#
loop_
_entity_poly.entity_id
_entity_poly.type
_entity_poly.pdbx_seq_one_letter_code
_entity_poly.pdbx_strand_id
1 'polypeptide(L)'
;MLRYRESLGLLPSAGRGSGTHRHYGEEELRAAAYAIRLESRYDVSPKALAFALRALTEPQVHAELRELGRLCGRLPSELAALHFDQQKAQRLLRPTR
;
A
#
# COMPACT_ATOMS: atom_id res chain seq x y z
N MET A 1 7.45 -1.95 -19.82
CA MET A 1 8.89 -1.61 -19.86
C MET A 1 9.48 -1.62 -18.45
N LEU A 2 10.58 -2.35 -18.21
CA LEU A 2 11.19 -2.51 -16.87
C LEU A 2 11.77 -1.21 -16.32
N ARG A 3 12.43 -0.39 -17.16
CA ARG A 3 12.97 0.92 -16.77
C ARG A 3 11.92 1.87 -16.17
N TYR A 4 10.72 1.89 -16.74
CA TYR A 4 9.63 2.72 -16.21
C TYR A 4 9.18 2.23 -14.83
N ARG A 5 9.10 0.92 -14.63
CA ARG A 5 8.74 0.33 -13.33
C ARG A 5 9.80 0.58 -12.27
N GLU A 6 11.06 0.55 -12.65
CA GLU A 6 12.19 0.87 -11.78
C GLU A 6 12.12 2.32 -11.33
N SER A 7 11.84 3.25 -12.27
CA SER A 7 11.65 4.67 -11.92
C SER A 7 10.46 4.94 -11.00
N LEU A 8 9.50 4.01 -10.93
CA LEU A 8 8.35 4.07 -10.03
C LEU A 8 8.59 3.34 -8.70
N GLY A 9 9.75 2.69 -8.51
CA GLY A 9 10.04 1.90 -7.31
C GLY A 9 9.30 0.57 -7.23
N LEU A 10 8.83 0.02 -8.36
CA LEU A 10 8.11 -1.26 -8.42
C LEU A 10 9.04 -2.49 -8.48
N LEU A 11 10.35 -2.28 -8.49
CA LEU A 11 11.37 -3.31 -8.41
C LEU A 11 12.61 -2.73 -7.69
N PRO A 12 13.48 -3.59 -7.14
CA PRO A 12 14.78 -3.17 -6.65
C PRO A 12 15.52 -2.35 -7.71
N SER A 13 16.28 -1.34 -7.28
CA SER A 13 17.11 -0.59 -8.21
C SER A 13 18.17 -1.55 -8.74
N ALA A 14 18.06 -1.91 -10.01
CA ALA A 14 19.08 -2.70 -10.68
C ALA A 14 20.39 -1.93 -10.57
N GLY A 15 21.38 -2.50 -9.88
CA GLY A 15 22.70 -1.90 -9.79
C GLY A 15 23.20 -1.58 -11.19
N ARG A 16 23.85 -0.41 -11.38
CA ARG A 16 24.61 -0.17 -12.60
C ARG A 16 25.80 -1.12 -12.56
N GLY A 17 25.63 -2.36 -13.07
CA GLY A 17 26.77 -3.20 -13.42
C GLY A 17 27.72 -2.38 -14.29
N SER A 18 29.03 -2.64 -14.19
CA SER A 18 30.22 -1.92 -14.72
C SER A 18 30.20 -1.42 -16.20
N GLY A 19 29.08 -0.94 -16.72
CA GLY A 19 28.83 -0.63 -18.12
C GLY A 19 27.58 0.23 -18.31
N THR A 20 27.32 0.61 -19.57
CA THR A 20 26.26 1.57 -19.95
C THR A 20 24.85 0.95 -19.94
N HIS A 21 24.73 -0.38 -19.85
CA HIS A 21 23.45 -1.10 -19.91
C HIS A 21 22.99 -1.55 -18.51
N ARG A 22 21.69 -1.40 -18.22
CA ARG A 22 21.08 -1.91 -16.98
C ARG A 22 20.94 -3.43 -17.07
N HIS A 23 21.36 -4.13 -16.03
CA HIS A 23 21.16 -5.57 -15.89
C HIS A 23 20.08 -5.83 -14.84
N TYR A 24 18.99 -6.48 -15.24
CA TYR A 24 17.94 -6.94 -14.33
C TYR A 24 18.15 -8.42 -14.05
N GLY A 25 18.40 -8.77 -12.79
CA GLY A 25 18.56 -10.14 -12.33
C GLY A 25 17.22 -10.80 -12.03
N GLU A 26 17.29 -12.01 -11.45
CA GLU A 26 16.10 -12.80 -11.13
C GLU A 26 15.16 -12.09 -10.15
N GLU A 27 15.71 -11.35 -9.18
CA GLU A 27 14.91 -10.63 -8.18
C GLU A 27 14.11 -9.49 -8.81
N GLU A 28 14.74 -8.69 -9.67
CA GLU A 28 14.05 -7.62 -10.39
C GLU A 28 12.97 -8.16 -11.33
N LEU A 29 13.26 -9.26 -12.02
CA LEU A 29 12.29 -9.93 -12.90
C LEU A 29 11.11 -10.50 -12.10
N ARG A 30 11.37 -11.10 -10.94
CA ARG A 30 10.33 -11.61 -10.04
C ARG A 30 9.43 -10.49 -9.53
N ALA A 31 10.01 -9.37 -9.08
CA ALA A 31 9.27 -8.20 -8.63
C ALA A 31 8.42 -7.62 -9.76
N ALA A 32 8.99 -7.46 -10.96
CA ALA A 32 8.27 -6.94 -12.12
C ALA A 32 7.11 -7.84 -12.55
N ALA A 33 7.30 -9.17 -12.56
CA ALA A 33 6.24 -10.13 -12.88
C ALA A 33 5.09 -10.06 -11.86
N TYR A 34 5.42 -9.93 -10.57
CA TYR A 34 4.42 -9.78 -9.51
C TYR A 34 3.63 -8.46 -9.66
N ALA A 35 4.32 -7.35 -9.93
CA ALA A 35 3.69 -6.05 -10.16
C ALA A 35 2.73 -6.10 -11.37
N ILE A 36 3.15 -6.67 -12.51
CA ILE A 36 2.31 -6.85 -13.70
C ILE A 36 1.05 -7.65 -13.37
N ARG A 37 1.19 -8.70 -12.56
CA ARG A 37 0.05 -9.51 -12.13
C ARG A 37 -0.94 -8.72 -11.28
N LEU A 38 -0.46 -7.86 -10.37
CA LEU A 38 -1.33 -6.99 -9.57
C LEU A 38 -2.03 -5.93 -10.43
N GLU A 39 -1.29 -5.29 -11.34
CA GLU A 39 -1.85 -4.34 -12.31
C GLU A 39 -3.01 -4.95 -13.08
N SER A 40 -2.85 -6.16 -13.63
CA SER A 40 -3.91 -6.86 -14.34
C SER A 40 -5.06 -7.30 -13.43
N ARG A 41 -4.76 -7.82 -12.23
CA ARG A 41 -5.79 -8.34 -11.32
C ARG A 41 -6.73 -7.27 -10.79
N TYR A 42 -6.20 -6.08 -10.52
CA TYR A 42 -6.96 -4.98 -9.93
C TYR A 42 -7.31 -3.89 -10.94
N ASP A 43 -6.98 -4.09 -12.21
CA ASP A 43 -7.16 -3.11 -13.29
C ASP A 43 -6.59 -1.73 -12.91
N VAL A 44 -5.36 -1.72 -12.43
CA VAL A 44 -4.68 -0.50 -11.96
C VAL A 44 -3.47 -0.16 -12.81
N SER A 45 -3.24 1.13 -12.99
CA SER A 45 -2.02 1.60 -13.65
C SER A 45 -0.77 1.34 -12.78
N PRO A 46 0.42 1.26 -13.40
CA PRO A 46 1.69 1.14 -12.67
C PRO A 46 1.90 2.26 -11.64
N LYS A 47 1.46 3.49 -11.95
CA LYS A 47 1.58 4.64 -11.04
C LYS A 47 0.69 4.48 -9.82
N ALA A 48 -0.53 3.98 -10.00
CA ALA A 48 -1.45 3.72 -8.90
C ALA A 48 -0.87 2.63 -7.96
N LEU A 49 -0.30 1.57 -8.54
CA LEU A 49 0.35 0.53 -7.73
C LEU A 49 1.57 1.07 -6.97
N ALA A 50 2.41 1.89 -7.62
CA ALA A 50 3.56 2.52 -6.98
C ALA A 50 3.14 3.44 -5.82
N PHE A 51 2.09 4.24 -6.02
CA PHE A 51 1.53 5.08 -4.96
C PHE A 51 0.95 4.25 -3.81
N ALA A 52 0.31 3.11 -4.11
CA ALA A 52 -0.17 2.20 -3.07
C ALA A 52 0.98 1.60 -2.24
N LEU A 53 2.10 1.21 -2.85
CA LEU A 53 3.30 0.82 -2.10
C LEU A 53 3.81 1.97 -1.25
N ARG A 54 3.86 3.18 -1.80
CA ARG A 54 4.27 4.38 -1.07
C ARG A 54 3.39 4.65 0.15
N ALA A 55 2.09 4.45 0.04
CA ALA A 55 1.14 4.55 1.14
C ALA A 55 1.33 3.49 2.23
N LEU A 56 1.98 2.36 1.92
CA LEU A 56 2.33 1.32 2.89
C LEU A 56 3.67 1.62 3.59
N THR A 57 4.60 2.30 2.91
CA THR A 57 5.96 2.51 3.41
C THR A 57 6.19 3.89 4.01
N GLU A 58 5.45 4.92 3.58
CA GLU A 58 5.58 6.30 4.05
C GLU A 58 4.49 6.64 5.07
N PRO A 59 4.82 6.85 6.36
CA PRO A 59 3.82 7.10 7.40
C PRO A 59 2.94 8.34 7.15
N GLN A 60 3.51 9.39 6.56
CA GLN A 60 2.78 10.62 6.25
C GLN A 60 1.71 10.39 5.18
N VAL A 61 2.06 9.71 4.07
CA VAL A 61 1.10 9.36 3.01
C VAL A 61 0.00 8.45 3.55
N HIS A 62 0.38 7.51 4.43
CA HIS A 62 -0.59 6.63 5.09
C HIS A 62 -1.62 7.43 5.90
N ALA A 63 -1.17 8.37 6.74
CA ALA A 63 -2.05 9.19 7.57
C ALA A 63 -3.02 10.04 6.73
N GLU A 64 -2.52 10.70 5.68
CA GLU A 64 -3.34 11.51 4.76
C GLU A 64 -4.39 10.67 4.03
N LEU A 65 -4.05 9.47 3.58
CA LEU A 65 -5.00 8.57 2.92
C LEU A 65 -6.04 8.01 3.90
N ARG A 66 -5.67 7.81 5.17
CA ARG A 66 -6.65 7.44 6.21
C ARG A 66 -7.66 8.56 6.41
N GLU A 67 -7.20 9.80 6.47
CA GLU A 67 -8.08 10.96 6.59
C GLU A 67 -8.98 11.12 5.36
N LEU A 68 -8.42 10.99 4.16
CA LEU A 68 -9.22 10.94 2.93
C LEU A 68 -10.26 9.81 2.97
N GLY A 69 -9.87 8.62 3.42
CA GLY A 69 -10.77 7.48 3.57
C GLY A 69 -11.91 7.76 4.55
N ARG A 70 -11.65 8.50 5.63
CA ARG A 70 -12.66 8.96 6.59
C ARG A 70 -13.62 9.96 5.95
N LEU A 71 -13.10 10.96 5.24
CA LEU A 71 -13.90 11.97 4.53
C LEU A 71 -14.77 11.36 3.43
N CYS A 72 -14.26 10.33 2.74
CA CYS A 72 -15.01 9.55 1.77
C CYS A 72 -15.99 8.54 2.39
N GLY A 73 -16.06 8.42 3.72
CA GLY A 73 -16.90 7.45 4.42
C GLY A 73 -16.50 5.99 4.20
N ARG A 74 -15.27 5.73 3.72
CA ARG A 74 -14.72 4.38 3.47
C ARG A 74 -14.00 3.79 4.67
N LEU A 75 -13.56 4.64 5.59
CA LEU A 75 -12.94 4.23 6.85
C LEU A 75 -13.76 4.76 8.03
N PRO A 76 -13.88 3.99 9.13
CA PRO A 76 -14.48 4.50 10.35
C PRO A 76 -13.63 5.64 10.90
N SER A 77 -14.28 6.65 11.49
CA SER A 77 -13.56 7.65 12.26
C SER A 77 -12.91 7.00 13.49
N GLU A 78 -11.78 7.53 13.94
CA GLU A 78 -11.16 7.06 15.20
C GLU A 78 -12.11 7.22 16.39
N LEU A 79 -12.95 8.25 16.38
CA LEU A 79 -14.05 8.42 17.32
C LEU A 79 -15.04 7.25 17.28
N ALA A 80 -15.40 6.75 16.09
CA ALA A 80 -16.26 5.57 15.97
C ALA A 80 -15.60 4.30 16.53
N ALA A 81 -14.29 4.14 16.36
CA ALA A 81 -13.54 3.03 16.96
C ALA A 81 -13.53 3.11 18.49
N LEU A 82 -13.25 4.30 19.05
CA LEU A 82 -13.31 4.53 20.50
C LEU A 82 -14.72 4.30 21.07
N HIS A 83 -15.76 4.72 20.36
CA HIS A 83 -17.14 4.46 20.75
C HIS A 83 -17.49 2.97 20.73
N PHE A 84 -17.00 2.22 19.73
CA PHE A 84 -17.16 0.77 19.69
C PHE A 84 -16.53 0.10 20.90
N ASP A 85 -15.29 0.45 21.25
CA ASP A 85 -14.59 -0.09 22.40
C ASP A 85 -15.29 0.26 23.72
N GLN A 86 -15.79 1.48 23.84
CA GLN A 86 -16.59 1.91 24.98
C GLN A 86 -17.88 1.10 25.12
N GLN A 87 -18.61 0.89 24.02
CA GLN A 87 -19.84 0.08 24.01
C GLN A 87 -19.56 -1.38 24.37
N LYS A 88 -18.46 -1.95 23.86
CA LYS A 88 -18.02 -3.30 24.21
C LYS A 88 -17.72 -3.41 25.71
N ALA A 89 -16.97 -2.46 26.27
CA ALA A 89 -16.69 -2.43 27.70
C ALA A 89 -17.98 -2.32 28.54
N GLN A 90 -18.91 -1.44 28.16
CA GLN A 90 -20.20 -1.31 28.84
C GLN A 90 -21.04 -2.59 28.80
N ARG A 91 -20.99 -3.36 27.71
CA ARG A 91 -21.68 -4.67 27.63
C ARG A 91 -21.07 -5.69 28.57
N LEU A 92 -19.75 -5.74 28.67
CA LEU A 92 -19.03 -6.66 29.56
C LEU A 92 -19.25 -6.31 31.05
N LEU A 93 -19.46 -5.02 31.36
CA LEU A 93 -19.74 -4.55 32.71
C LEU A 93 -21.23 -4.68 33.10
N ARG A 94 -22.13 -4.94 32.16
CA ARG A 94 -23.53 -5.24 32.49
C ARG A 94 -23.58 -6.69 32.99
N PRO A 95 -23.91 -6.94 34.26
CA PRO A 95 -24.04 -8.31 34.74
C PRO A 95 -25.16 -8.98 33.95
N THR A 96 -24.83 -10.09 33.29
CA THR A 96 -25.82 -10.99 32.70
C THR A 96 -26.75 -11.43 33.82
N ARG A 97 -27.97 -10.86 33.87
CA ARG A 97 -29.04 -11.35 34.72
C ARG A 97 -29.76 -12.49 34.04
#